data_AF-A0A0Q4JE35-F1
#
_entry.id   AF-A0A0Q4JE35-F1
#
_cell.length_a   1.000
_cell.length_b   1.000
_cell.length_c   1.000
_cell.angle_alpha   90.00
_cell.angle_beta   90.00
_cell.angle_gamma   90.00
#
_symmetry.space_group_name_H-M   'P 1'
#
loop_
_entity.id
_entity.type
_entity.pdbx_description
1 polymer ?
#
loop_
_entity_poly.entity_id
_entity_poly.type
_entity_poly.pdbx_seq_one_letter_code
_entity_poly.pdbx_strand_id
1 'polypeptide(L)'
;MSSGERNRRRWHAVLVSRAVKAVFYPIADGRRWPSRIAALVARLIGGRALLTAWAYRAVFTTDGRARRIAAEHVLADLRDFSFARTSAFDPDPIIMARRQGRRDVWLRLSNYLQLDEAQVQTLMEIDDGI
;
A
#
# COMPACT_ATOMS: atom_id res chain seq x y z
N MET A 1 -27.61 -9.30 -3.02
CA MET A 1 -26.50 -8.61 -3.73
C MET A 1 -26.80 -8.60 -5.23
N SER A 2 -26.93 -7.42 -5.83
CA SER A 2 -27.38 -7.25 -7.22
C SER A 2 -26.33 -7.77 -8.23
N SER A 3 -26.78 -8.24 -9.40
CA SER A 3 -25.89 -8.67 -10.49
C SER A 3 -25.01 -7.54 -11.02
N GLY A 4 -25.47 -6.29 -11.00
CA GLY A 4 -24.67 -5.12 -11.35
C GLY A 4 -23.51 -4.88 -10.36
N GLU A 5 -23.76 -5.15 -9.08
CA GLU A 5 -22.80 -4.99 -7.99
C GLU A 5 -21.69 -6.04 -8.05
N ARG A 6 -22.05 -7.29 -8.38
CA ARG A 6 -21.09 -8.36 -8.68
C ARG A 6 -20.21 -8.00 -9.86
N ASN A 7 -20.81 -7.46 -10.93
CA ASN A 7 -20.06 -7.07 -12.13
C ASN A 7 -19.09 -5.91 -11.84
N ARG A 8 -19.52 -4.92 -11.05
CA ARG A 8 -18.69 -3.80 -10.60
C ARG A 8 -17.49 -4.27 -9.78
N ARG A 9 -17.70 -5.19 -8.83
CA ARG A 9 -16.62 -5.79 -8.03
C ARG A 9 -15.62 -6.58 -8.88
N ARG A 10 -16.11 -7.35 -9.86
CA ARG A 10 -15.26 -8.07 -10.81
C ARG A 10 -14.41 -7.12 -11.65
N TRP A 11 -15.02 -6.09 -12.23
CA TRP A 11 -14.30 -5.07 -12.99
C TRP A 11 -13.26 -4.36 -12.14
N HIS A 12 -13.61 -3.98 -10.92
CA HIS A 12 -12.67 -3.38 -9.98
C HIS A 12 -11.48 -4.30 -9.66
N ALA A 13 -11.74 -5.58 -9.36
CA ALA A 13 -10.68 -6.56 -9.10
C ALA A 13 -9.73 -6.74 -10.30
N VAL A 14 -10.27 -6.74 -11.52
CA VAL A 14 -9.47 -6.81 -12.75
C VAL A 14 -8.59 -5.57 -12.91
N LEU A 15 -9.11 -4.38 -12.65
CA LEU A 15 -8.34 -3.13 -12.72
C LEU A 15 -7.23 -3.09 -11.67
N VAL A 16 -7.51 -3.50 -10.42
CA VAL A 16 -6.50 -3.62 -9.36
C VAL A 16 -5.42 -4.64 -9.75
N SER A 17 -5.81 -5.82 -10.25
CA SER A 17 -4.83 -6.83 -10.70
C SER A 17 -3.93 -6.32 -11.81
N ARG A 18 -4.49 -5.57 -12.78
CA ARG A 18 -3.71 -4.95 -13.88
C ARG A 18 -2.76 -3.88 -13.36
N ALA A 19 -3.20 -3.05 -12.42
CA ALA A 19 -2.38 -2.05 -11.76
C ALA A 19 -1.20 -2.66 -11.00
N VAL A 20 -1.46 -3.69 -10.19
CA VAL A 20 -0.43 -4.45 -9.47
C VAL A 20 0.56 -5.06 -10.46
N LYS A 21 0.08 -5.74 -11.51
CA LYS A 21 0.96 -6.31 -12.54
C LYS A 21 1.80 -5.27 -13.26
N ALA A 22 1.25 -4.09 -13.57
CA ALA A 22 1.98 -3.01 -14.21
C ALA A 22 3.08 -2.41 -13.31
N VAL A 23 2.86 -2.39 -11.99
CA VAL A 23 3.83 -1.89 -11.00
C VAL A 23 4.93 -2.91 -10.69
N PHE A 24 4.56 -4.17 -10.49
CA PHE A 24 5.46 -5.21 -9.98
C PHE A 24 6.05 -6.12 -11.06
N TYR A 25 5.41 -6.25 -12.24
CA TYR A 25 5.85 -7.13 -13.33
C TYR A 25 5.90 -6.42 -14.70
N PRO A 26 6.71 -5.36 -14.86
CA PRO A 26 6.77 -4.59 -16.11
C PRO A 26 7.33 -5.36 -17.33
N ILE A 27 7.85 -6.57 -17.14
CA ILE A 27 8.67 -7.30 -18.14
C ILE A 27 7.93 -8.48 -18.79
N ALA A 28 6.76 -8.88 -18.30
CA ALA A 28 6.17 -10.18 -18.66
C ALA A 28 5.38 -10.24 -19.99
N ASP A 29 5.14 -9.15 -20.73
CA ASP A 29 4.29 -9.22 -21.93
C ASP A 29 4.76 -8.28 -23.05
N GLY A 30 5.52 -8.85 -24.01
CA GLY A 30 6.21 -8.15 -25.10
C GLY A 30 5.30 -7.58 -26.20
N ARG A 31 3.98 -7.51 -26.02
CA ARG A 31 3.03 -7.24 -27.13
C ARG A 31 2.05 -6.07 -26.93
N ARG A 32 2.29 -5.14 -26.00
CA ARG A 32 1.38 -3.99 -25.77
C ARG A 32 2.12 -2.66 -25.58
N TRP A 33 2.38 -1.97 -26.69
CA TRP A 33 2.96 -0.62 -26.75
C TRP A 33 2.14 0.46 -26.01
N PRO A 34 0.79 0.54 -26.08
CA PRO A 34 0.07 1.68 -25.48
C PRO A 34 0.18 1.72 -23.95
N SER A 35 0.29 0.57 -23.28
CA SER A 35 0.56 0.48 -21.85
C SER A 35 1.97 0.92 -21.46
N ARG A 36 2.94 0.81 -22.37
CA ARG A 36 4.30 1.31 -22.16
C ARG A 36 4.33 2.83 -22.19
N ILE A 37 3.58 3.48 -23.09
CA ILE A 37 3.47 4.94 -23.14
C ILE A 37 2.74 5.46 -21.92
N ALA A 38 1.61 4.87 -21.51
CA ALA A 38 0.90 5.31 -20.31
C ALA A 38 1.74 5.14 -19.04
N ALA A 39 2.47 4.02 -18.91
CA ALA A 39 3.40 3.81 -17.79
C ALA A 39 4.61 4.74 -17.86
N LEU A 40 5.15 5.03 -19.05
CA LEU A 40 6.27 5.96 -19.26
C LEU A 40 5.83 7.40 -18.98
N VAL A 41 4.65 7.81 -19.42
CA VAL A 41 4.04 9.13 -19.19
C VAL A 41 3.70 9.30 -17.72
N ALA A 42 3.12 8.30 -17.05
CA ALA A 42 2.90 8.36 -15.61
C ALA A 42 4.22 8.37 -14.82
N ARG A 43 5.28 7.73 -15.34
CA ARG A 43 6.63 7.75 -14.76
C ARG A 43 7.37 9.06 -15.02
N LEU A 44 7.13 9.73 -16.15
CA LEU A 44 7.75 10.99 -16.55
C LEU A 44 7.03 12.21 -15.95
N ILE A 45 5.70 12.19 -15.86
CA ILE A 45 4.89 13.32 -15.36
C ILE A 45 4.61 13.18 -13.85
N GLY A 46 4.36 11.97 -13.35
CA GLY A 46 4.01 11.74 -11.94
C GLY A 46 5.19 11.34 -11.05
N GLY A 47 6.32 10.93 -11.63
CA GLY A 47 7.41 10.33 -10.87
C GLY A 47 7.03 8.98 -10.23
N ARG A 48 8.06 8.22 -9.83
CA ARG A 48 7.87 6.89 -9.22
C ARG A 48 7.02 6.94 -7.94
N ALA A 49 7.14 8.03 -7.17
CA ALA A 49 6.44 8.21 -5.90
C ALA A 49 4.92 8.32 -6.07
N LEU A 50 4.41 9.07 -7.05
CA LEU A 50 2.95 9.20 -7.25
C LEU A 50 2.32 7.90 -7.76
N LEU A 51 3.03 7.16 -8.61
CA LEU A 51 2.59 5.82 -9.05
C LEU A 51 2.51 4.84 -7.88
N THR A 52 3.54 4.86 -7.02
CA THR A 52 3.58 4.02 -5.82
C THR A 52 2.48 4.41 -4.83
N ALA A 53 2.26 5.71 -4.60
CA ALA A 53 1.18 6.21 -3.75
C ALA A 53 -0.20 5.79 -4.27
N TRP A 54 -0.44 5.96 -5.57
CA TRP A 54 -1.68 5.54 -6.20
C TRP A 54 -1.91 4.03 -6.08
N ALA A 55 -0.87 3.22 -6.31
CA ALA A 55 -0.96 1.77 -6.19
C ALA A 55 -1.30 1.33 -4.76
N TYR A 56 -0.64 1.91 -3.75
CA TYR A 56 -0.98 1.64 -2.35
C TYR A 56 -2.42 2.03 -2.04
N ARG A 57 -2.87 3.21 -2.47
CA ARG A 57 -4.26 3.63 -2.25
C ARG A 57 -5.24 2.70 -2.95
N ALA A 58 -5.00 2.29 -4.19
CA ALA A 58 -5.87 1.37 -4.91
C ALA A 58 -6.03 0.00 -4.22
N VAL A 59 -4.99 -0.47 -3.53
CA VAL A 59 -5.00 -1.74 -2.80
C VAL A 59 -5.65 -1.60 -1.43
N PHE A 60 -5.23 -0.62 -0.64
CA PHE A 60 -5.63 -0.47 0.76
C PHE A 60 -6.98 0.24 0.94
N THR A 61 -7.47 0.94 -0.09
CA THR A 61 -8.75 1.66 -0.04
C THR A 61 -9.79 1.08 -1.02
N THR A 62 -11.08 1.31 -0.74
CA THR A 62 -12.18 0.95 -1.66
C THR A 62 -12.41 2.03 -2.70
N ASP A 63 -12.55 3.28 -2.26
CA ASP A 63 -12.92 4.43 -3.11
C ASP A 63 -11.88 5.56 -3.04
N GLY A 64 -10.62 5.22 -2.74
CA GLY A 64 -9.55 6.21 -2.54
C GLY A 64 -9.59 6.91 -1.17
N ARG A 65 -10.60 6.62 -0.35
CA ARG A 65 -10.86 7.26 0.96
C ARG A 65 -11.08 6.27 2.10
N ALA A 66 -12.00 5.32 1.95
CA ALA A 66 -12.29 4.33 2.99
C ALA A 66 -11.32 3.15 2.92
N ARG A 67 -10.78 2.72 4.07
CA ARG A 67 -9.92 1.53 4.17
C ARG A 67 -10.76 0.27 4.10
N ARG A 68 -10.18 -0.78 3.51
CA ARG A 68 -10.78 -2.12 3.52
C ARG A 68 -10.54 -2.76 4.90
N ILE A 69 -11.48 -3.55 5.39
CA ILE A 69 -11.30 -4.31 6.65
C ILE A 69 -10.02 -5.17 6.59
N ALA A 70 -9.79 -5.88 5.48
CA ALA A 70 -8.56 -6.65 5.29
C ALA A 70 -7.28 -5.78 5.27
N ALA A 71 -7.39 -4.53 4.82
CA ALA A 71 -6.29 -3.58 4.82
C ALA A 71 -5.97 -3.09 6.25
N GLU A 72 -6.97 -2.99 7.12
CA GLU A 72 -6.77 -2.61 8.52
C GLU A 72 -5.98 -3.67 9.29
N HIS A 73 -6.33 -4.95 9.16
CA HIS A 73 -5.56 -6.05 9.77
C HIS A 73 -4.12 -6.11 9.26
N VAL A 74 -3.90 -5.94 7.94
CA VAL A 74 -2.55 -5.93 7.37
C VAL A 74 -1.74 -4.73 7.89
N LEU A 75 -2.37 -3.56 8.04
CA LEU A 75 -1.69 -2.38 8.58
C LEU A 75 -1.39 -2.54 10.07
N ALA A 76 -2.26 -3.21 10.84
CA ALA A 76 -2.02 -3.47 12.25
C ALA A 76 -0.87 -4.46 12.47
N ASP A 77 -0.81 -5.54 11.70
CA ASP A 77 0.33 -6.47 11.69
C ASP A 77 1.64 -5.77 11.24
N LEU A 78 1.56 -4.96 10.17
CA LEU A 78 2.73 -4.23 9.68
C LEU A 78 3.25 -3.20 10.70
N ARG A 79 2.35 -2.54 11.43
CA ARG A 79 2.69 -1.62 12.53
C ARG A 79 3.52 -2.33 13.60
N ASP A 80 3.11 -3.54 13.98
CA ASP A 80 3.80 -4.30 15.02
C ASP A 80 5.14 -4.87 14.52
N PHE A 81 5.16 -5.42 13.30
CA PHE A 81 6.38 -5.89 12.64
C PHE A 81 7.44 -4.78 12.46
N SER A 82 6.98 -3.54 12.26
CA SER A 82 7.84 -2.37 12.01
C SER A 82 8.25 -1.60 13.27
N PHE A 83 7.85 -2.07 14.46
CA PHE A 83 8.11 -1.37 15.72
C PHE A 83 7.58 0.07 15.68
N ALA A 84 6.41 0.31 15.08
CA ALA A 84 5.86 1.65 14.99
C ALA A 84 5.42 2.19 16.36
N ARG A 85 4.86 1.32 17.22
CA ARG A 85 4.41 1.64 18.58
C ARG A 85 5.51 1.62 19.64
N THR A 86 6.61 0.95 19.36
CA THR A 86 7.66 0.66 20.34
C THR A 86 9.00 1.25 19.92
N SER A 87 9.99 1.25 20.81
CA SER A 87 11.34 1.68 20.43
C SER A 87 11.99 0.66 19.50
N ALA A 88 12.59 1.14 18.41
CA ALA A 88 13.40 0.32 17.51
C ALA A 88 14.84 0.10 18.04
N PHE A 89 15.17 0.62 19.22
CA PHE A 89 16.49 0.54 19.82
C PHE A 89 16.89 -0.91 20.12
N ASP A 90 18.14 -1.25 19.83
CA ASP A 90 18.80 -2.48 20.25
C ASP A 90 20.26 -2.16 20.58
N PRO A 91 20.86 -2.76 21.63
CA PRO A 91 22.29 -2.62 21.91
C PRO A 91 23.18 -3.09 20.75
N ASP A 92 22.72 -4.04 19.94
CA ASP A 92 23.44 -4.47 18.73
C ASP A 92 23.14 -3.51 17.56
N PRO A 93 24.17 -2.83 17.00
CA PRO A 93 23.99 -1.88 15.91
C PRO A 93 23.41 -2.50 14.63
N ILE A 94 23.65 -3.79 14.36
CA ILE A 94 23.13 -4.48 13.18
C ILE A 94 21.62 -4.71 13.34
N ILE A 95 21.19 -5.12 14.53
CA ILE A 95 19.78 -5.33 14.84
C ILE A 95 19.05 -3.99 14.82
N MET A 96 19.63 -2.95 15.42
CA MET A 96 19.10 -1.59 15.42
C MET A 96 18.90 -1.08 13.98
N ALA A 97 19.91 -1.21 13.10
CA ALA A 97 19.80 -0.79 11.72
C ALA A 97 18.65 -1.50 10.96
N ARG A 98 18.46 -2.81 11.23
CA ARG A 98 17.34 -3.58 10.66
C ARG A 98 15.99 -3.10 11.18
N ARG A 99 15.86 -2.88 12.49
CA ARG A 99 14.61 -2.38 13.10
C ARG A 99 14.26 -0.99 12.58
N GLN A 100 15.26 -0.11 12.48
CA GLN A 100 15.08 1.23 11.93
C GLN A 100 14.64 1.19 10.47
N GLY A 101 15.25 0.33 9.65
CA GLY A 101 14.83 0.13 8.26
C GLY A 101 13.38 -0.35 8.13
N ARG A 102 12.89 -1.19 9.06
CA ARG A 102 11.48 -1.61 9.09
C ARG A 102 10.55 -0.46 9.50
N ARG A 103 10.95 0.36 10.46
CA ARG A 103 10.19 1.54 10.88
C ARG A 103 10.05 2.57 9.76
N ASP A 104 11.09 2.76 8.96
CA ASP A 104 11.05 3.63 7.78
C ASP A 104 10.03 3.14 6.73
N VAL A 105 9.83 1.83 6.61
CA VAL A 105 8.79 1.26 5.72
C VAL A 105 7.40 1.66 6.20
N TRP A 106 7.14 1.61 7.51
CA TRP A 106 5.87 2.05 8.09
C TRP A 106 5.60 3.52 7.84
N LEU A 107 6.57 4.39 8.13
CA LEU A 107 6.48 5.83 7.91
C LEU A 107 6.26 6.18 6.43
N ARG A 108 6.92 5.44 5.54
CA ARG A 108 6.74 5.61 4.10
C ARG A 108 5.33 5.20 3.66
N LEU A 109 4.81 4.09 4.20
CA LEU A 109 3.48 3.61 3.85
C LEU A 109 2.38 4.54 4.39
N SER A 110 2.49 5.02 5.64
CA SER A 110 1.53 5.96 6.23
C SER A 110 1.48 7.26 5.42
N ASN A 111 2.64 7.78 5.00
CA ASN A 111 2.73 8.95 4.13
C ASN A 111 2.08 8.72 2.76
N TYR A 112 2.29 7.56 2.12
CA TYR A 112 1.68 7.26 0.83
C TYR A 112 0.16 7.06 0.89
N LEU A 113 -0.31 6.53 2.01
CA LEU A 113 -1.74 6.35 2.26
C LEU A 113 -2.42 7.66 2.69
N GLN A 114 -1.64 8.71 2.99
CA GLN A 114 -2.14 10.00 3.51
C GLN A 114 -3.07 9.80 4.71
N LEU A 115 -2.63 8.97 5.66
CA LEU A 115 -3.40 8.71 6.87
C LEU A 115 -3.44 9.99 7.71
N ASP A 116 -4.64 10.41 8.06
CA ASP A 116 -4.84 11.49 9.02
C ASP A 116 -4.36 11.07 10.43
N GLU A 117 -4.05 12.01 11.31
CA GLU A 117 -3.55 11.74 12.66
C GLU A 117 -4.53 10.84 13.42
N ALA A 118 -5.83 11.14 13.34
CA ALA A 118 -6.89 10.31 13.93
C ALA A 118 -6.89 8.88 13.37
N GLN A 119 -6.64 8.74 12.07
CA GLN A 119 -6.60 7.44 11.39
C GLN A 119 -5.35 6.63 11.74
N VAL A 120 -4.23 7.29 12.00
CA VAL A 120 -2.99 6.70 12.52
C VAL A 120 -3.22 6.29 13.97
N GLN A 121 -3.80 7.15 14.78
CA GLN A 121 -4.10 6.89 16.18
C GLN A 121 -5.04 5.68 16.34
N THR A 122 -6.12 5.60 15.56
CA THR A 122 -6.97 4.39 15.53
C THR A 122 -6.14 3.16 15.19
N LEU A 123 -5.24 3.23 14.20
CA LEU A 123 -4.35 2.12 13.88
C LEU A 123 -3.34 1.83 14.98
N MET A 124 -2.99 2.75 15.88
CA MET A 124 -2.11 2.49 17.03
C MET A 124 -2.88 1.90 18.22
N GLU A 125 -4.17 2.26 18.35
CA GLU A 125 -5.09 1.84 19.41
C GLU A 125 -5.79 0.51 19.14
N ILE A 126 -5.84 0.05 17.87
CA ILE A 126 -6.31 -1.30 17.54
C ILE A 126 -5.39 -2.31 18.26
N ASP A 127 -5.84 -2.74 19.43
CA ASP A 127 -5.29 -3.85 20.15
C ASP A 127 -5.86 -5.10 19.50
N ASP A 128 -5.06 -5.71 18.62
CA ASP A 128 -5.40 -7.00 18.04
C ASP A 128 -5.27 -8.03 19.17
N GLY A 129 -6.31 -8.16 19.99
CA GLY A 129 -6.41 -9.09 21.11
C GLY A 129 -6.49 -10.55 20.64
N ILE A 130 -5.45 -10.98 19.94
CA ILE A 130 -5.17 -12.37 19.56
C ILE A 130 -4.15 -12.95 20.55
#